data_AF-A0A2S3QU50-F1
#
_entry.id   AF-A0A2S3QU50-F1
#
_cell.length_a   1.000
_cell.length_b   1.000
_cell.length_c   1.000
_cell.angle_alpha   90.00
_cell.angle_beta   90.00
_cell.angle_gamma   90.00
#
_symmetry.space_group_name_H-M   'P 1'
#
loop_
_entity.id
_entity.type
_entity.pdbx_description
1 polymer ?
#
loop_
_entity_poly.entity_id
_entity_poly.type
_entity_poly.pdbx_seq_one_letter_code
_entity_poly.pdbx_strand_id
1 'polypeptide(L)'
;MKTIFKSLIMMSAISAFAHSSNSTFIITSDSKLGAIIGFSDSSFNYEVSDAVRARQFCFVGDASQVCSQIHQAAQDMNGRYYQGAHDRIEILSCEEDFATDEYSNDEITVEYNLSDDYGSDFKVVRSITDCVTI
;
A
#
# COMPACT_ATOMS: atom_id res chain seq x y z
N MET A 1 -42.18 6.77 -48.08
CA MET A 1 -41.13 5.76 -47.78
C MET A 1 -39.80 6.48 -47.66
N LYS A 2 -39.12 6.31 -46.50
CA LYS A 2 -37.66 6.39 -46.27
C LYS A 2 -37.00 7.76 -46.54
N THR A 3 -36.25 8.43 -45.67
CA THR A 3 -35.62 8.15 -44.37
C THR A 3 -34.96 9.49 -43.98
N ILE A 4 -35.53 10.29 -43.07
CA ILE A 4 -34.93 11.58 -42.63
C ILE A 4 -34.91 11.69 -41.09
N PHE A 5 -34.65 10.59 -40.40
CA PHE A 5 -34.62 10.56 -38.93
C PHE A 5 -33.47 9.68 -38.42
N LYS A 6 -32.24 10.02 -38.77
CA LYS A 6 -31.03 9.40 -38.18
C LYS A 6 -29.84 10.37 -38.23
N SER A 7 -29.90 11.45 -37.47
CA SER A 7 -28.71 12.26 -37.15
C SER A 7 -28.96 13.02 -35.85
N LEU A 8 -29.27 12.26 -34.80
CA LEU A 8 -29.10 12.69 -33.42
C LEU A 8 -28.37 11.53 -32.73
N ILE A 9 -27.48 11.85 -31.80
CA ILE A 9 -26.57 10.94 -31.08
C ILE A 9 -25.22 10.74 -31.79
N MET A 10 -24.37 11.76 -31.73
CA MET A 10 -22.92 11.52 -31.57
C MET A 10 -22.23 12.79 -31.07
N MET A 11 -22.53 13.19 -29.84
CA MET A 11 -21.74 14.21 -29.13
C MET A 11 -21.74 13.91 -27.63
N SER A 12 -21.27 12.71 -27.28
CA SER A 12 -21.03 12.29 -25.90
C SER A 12 -19.72 11.50 -25.84
N ALA A 13 -18.65 12.16 -26.27
CA ALA A 13 -17.26 11.86 -26.01
C ALA A 13 -16.59 13.22 -26.18
N ILE A 14 -16.14 13.92 -25.14
CA ILE A 14 -14.94 13.62 -24.38
C ILE A 14 -15.08 14.37 -23.05
N SER A 15 -15.27 13.65 -21.95
CA SER A 15 -14.99 14.15 -20.60
C SER A 15 -14.44 13.02 -19.72
N ALA A 16 -13.76 12.07 -20.35
CA ALA A 16 -12.83 11.19 -19.66
C ALA A 16 -11.46 11.87 -19.74
N PHE A 17 -10.69 11.77 -18.65
CA PHE A 17 -9.28 12.18 -18.53
C PHE A 17 -9.03 13.65 -18.19
N ALA A 18 -9.25 13.98 -16.92
CA ALA A 18 -8.35 14.82 -16.14
C ALA A 18 -8.45 14.51 -14.64
N HIS A 19 -8.35 13.23 -14.25
CA HIS A 19 -7.79 12.95 -12.93
C HIS A 19 -6.28 12.93 -13.17
N SER A 20 -5.57 13.97 -12.73
CA SER A 20 -4.13 13.86 -12.56
C SER A 20 -3.92 12.75 -11.52
N SER A 21 -3.54 11.57 -11.97
CA SER A 21 -3.04 10.55 -11.06
C SER A 21 -1.70 11.04 -10.54
N ASN A 22 -1.72 11.85 -9.49
CA ASN A 22 -0.57 11.90 -8.60
C ASN A 22 -0.49 10.48 -8.03
N SER A 23 0.32 9.64 -8.67
CA SER A 23 0.42 8.24 -8.30
C SER A 23 1.18 8.18 -6.97
N THR A 24 0.46 7.83 -5.91
CA THR A 24 1.07 7.52 -4.62
C THR A 24 1.66 6.12 -4.66
N PHE A 25 2.85 5.93 -4.11
CA PHE A 25 3.49 4.63 -3.99
C PHE A 25 4.10 4.47 -2.62
N ILE A 26 3.94 3.28 -2.03
CA ILE A 26 4.74 2.85 -0.89
C ILE A 26 6.00 2.19 -1.43
N ILE A 27 7.17 2.57 -0.92
CA ILE A 27 8.44 1.91 -1.19
C ILE A 27 8.78 1.07 0.03
N THR A 28 8.90 -0.23 -0.17
CA THR A 28 9.43 -1.15 0.84
C THR A 28 10.86 -1.51 0.47
N SER A 29 11.78 -1.55 1.45
CA SER A 29 13.14 -2.00 1.19
C SER A 29 13.76 -2.80 2.33
N ASP A 30 14.62 -3.75 1.97
CA ASP A 30 15.53 -4.43 2.90
C ASP A 30 16.85 -4.82 2.23
N SER A 31 17.83 -5.23 3.03
CA SER A 31 19.18 -5.59 2.58
C SER A 31 19.26 -6.78 1.61
N LYS A 32 18.22 -7.63 1.54
CA LYS A 32 18.17 -8.82 0.67
C LYS A 32 17.38 -8.58 -0.61
N LEU A 33 16.24 -7.89 -0.52
CA LEU A 33 15.31 -7.67 -1.64
C LEU A 33 15.59 -6.38 -2.42
N GLY A 34 16.32 -5.42 -1.82
CA GLY A 34 16.42 -4.07 -2.35
C GLY A 34 15.09 -3.31 -2.22
N ALA A 35 14.95 -2.21 -2.96
CA ALA A 35 13.72 -1.42 -2.97
C ALA A 35 12.68 -2.00 -3.93
N ILE A 36 11.46 -2.17 -3.45
CA ILE A 36 10.29 -2.59 -4.23
C ILE A 36 9.15 -1.59 -4.07
N ILE A 37 8.25 -1.55 -5.04
CA ILE A 37 7.03 -0.77 -4.98
C ILE A 37 5.90 -1.63 -4.40
N GLY A 38 5.20 -1.08 -3.42
CA GLY A 38 4.10 -1.69 -2.70
C GLY A 38 4.43 -1.95 -1.23
N PHE A 39 3.39 -2.03 -0.41
CA PHE A 39 3.52 -2.47 0.98
C PHE A 39 3.67 -4.00 1.02
N SER A 40 4.81 -4.49 1.48
CA SER A 40 5.02 -5.92 1.66
C SER A 40 5.84 -6.16 2.92
N ASP A 41 5.19 -6.60 4.00
CA ASP A 41 5.89 -7.01 5.21
C ASP A 41 5.73 -8.51 5.51
N SER A 42 6.42 -9.32 4.70
CA SER A 42 6.79 -10.69 5.05
C SER A 42 8.07 -10.62 5.90
N SER A 43 7.90 -10.31 7.19
CA SER A 43 9.01 -10.19 8.13
C SER A 43 9.60 -11.55 8.54
N PHE A 44 8.98 -12.68 8.18
CA PHE A 44 9.49 -14.00 8.55
C PHE A 44 10.79 -14.33 7.80
N ASN A 45 11.82 -14.67 8.56
CA ASN A 45 13.08 -15.18 8.02
C ASN A 45 13.22 -16.67 8.35
N TYR A 46 12.62 -17.54 7.53
CA TYR A 46 12.62 -18.98 7.75
C TYR A 46 14.02 -19.66 7.77
N GLU A 47 15.10 -18.92 7.47
CA GLU A 47 16.48 -19.45 7.45
C GLU A 47 17.28 -19.19 8.74
N VAL A 48 16.82 -18.36 9.68
CA VAL A 48 17.60 -18.03 10.88
C VAL A 48 16.67 -17.63 12.03
N SER A 49 16.67 -18.44 13.10
CA SER A 49 16.13 -18.19 14.45
C SER A 49 15.20 -16.97 14.55
N ASP A 50 13.94 -17.11 14.10
CA ASP A 50 12.77 -16.25 14.34
C ASP A 50 13.01 -14.73 14.46
N ALA A 51 14.00 -14.19 13.76
CA ALA A 51 14.30 -12.77 13.80
C ALA A 51 13.48 -12.07 12.71
N VAL A 52 12.51 -11.26 13.14
CA VAL A 52 11.74 -10.33 12.31
C VAL A 52 12.71 -9.56 11.41
N ARG A 53 12.58 -9.67 10.08
CA ARG A 53 13.37 -8.89 9.14
C ARG A 53 13.05 -7.41 9.32
N ALA A 54 14.07 -6.60 9.60
CA ALA A 54 13.91 -5.15 9.60
C ALA A 54 13.71 -4.67 8.16
N ARG A 55 12.49 -4.26 7.83
CA ARG A 55 12.13 -3.59 6.57
C ARG A 55 11.94 -2.09 6.81
N GLN A 56 12.35 -1.30 5.84
CA GLN A 56 12.11 0.13 5.79
C GLN A 56 10.94 0.42 4.86
N PHE A 57 10.12 1.40 5.24
CA PHE A 57 8.96 1.84 4.49
C PHE A 57 9.00 3.35 4.37
N CYS A 58 8.71 3.86 3.19
CA CYS A 58 8.45 5.28 2.95
C CYS A 58 7.41 5.40 1.83
N PHE A 59 6.85 6.59 1.60
CA PHE A 59 5.94 6.84 0.48
C PHE A 59 6.43 7.96 -0.44
N VAL A 60 5.96 7.93 -1.68
CA VAL A 60 6.08 9.02 -2.66
C VAL A 60 4.66 9.39 -3.08
N GLY A 61 4.31 10.68 -3.03
CA GLY A 61 2.99 11.16 -3.46
C GLY A 61 2.15 11.68 -2.30
N ASP A 62 0.87 11.30 -2.28
CA ASP A 62 -0.14 11.83 -1.36
C ASP A 62 -0.31 10.91 -0.15
N ALA A 63 0.09 11.39 1.03
CA ALA A 63 0.03 10.67 2.30
C ALA A 63 -1.37 10.11 2.60
N SER A 64 -2.44 10.83 2.22
CA SER A 64 -3.84 10.42 2.45
C SER A 64 -4.28 9.18 1.68
N GLN A 65 -3.45 8.71 0.75
CA GLN A 65 -3.71 7.49 -0.02
C GLN A 65 -2.98 6.28 0.56
N VAL A 66 -2.01 6.48 1.45
CA VAL A 66 -1.11 5.42 1.94
C VAL A 66 -1.89 4.37 2.71
N CYS A 67 -2.76 4.75 3.65
CA CYS A 67 -3.54 3.77 4.42
C CYS A 67 -4.44 2.91 3.51
N SER A 68 -5.06 3.51 2.50
CA SER A 68 -5.87 2.74 1.52
C SER A 68 -5.03 1.69 0.76
N GLN A 69 -3.79 2.04 0.40
CA GLN A 69 -2.87 1.11 -0.27
C GLN A 69 -2.39 0.00 0.66
N ILE A 70 -2.13 0.31 1.93
CA ILE A 70 -1.77 -0.69 2.95
C ILE A 70 -2.92 -1.69 3.12
N HIS A 71 -4.15 -1.21 3.25
CA HIS A 71 -5.33 -2.08 3.36
C HIS A 71 -5.52 -2.95 2.12
N GLN A 72 -5.33 -2.41 0.92
CA GLN A 72 -5.39 -3.20 -0.32
C GLN A 72 -4.28 -4.27 -0.35
N ALA A 73 -3.04 -3.90 -0.02
CA ALA A 73 -1.93 -4.85 0.02
C ALA A 73 -2.15 -5.96 1.06
N ALA A 74 -2.75 -5.65 2.20
CA ALA A 74 -3.15 -6.62 3.20
C ALA A 74 -4.21 -7.60 2.68
N GLN A 75 -5.23 -7.10 1.97
CA GLN A 75 -6.24 -7.94 1.33
C GLN A 75 -5.61 -8.85 0.27
N ASP A 76 -4.73 -8.33 -0.57
CA ASP A 76 -4.04 -9.09 -1.61
C ASP A 76 -3.15 -10.18 -1.00
N MET A 77 -2.42 -9.86 0.07
CA MET A 77 -1.58 -10.83 0.78
C MET A 77 -2.43 -11.95 1.39
N ASN A 78 -3.49 -11.59 2.10
CA ASN A 78 -4.40 -12.56 2.70
C ASN A 78 -5.12 -13.40 1.63
N GLY A 79 -5.41 -12.83 0.46
CA GLY A 79 -5.94 -13.56 -0.69
C GLY A 79 -4.97 -14.64 -1.20
N ARG A 80 -3.67 -14.33 -1.24
CA ARG A 80 -2.61 -15.30 -1.60
C ARG A 80 -2.43 -16.38 -0.53
N TYR A 81 -2.69 -16.10 0.74
CA TYR A 81 -2.65 -17.11 1.80
C TYR A 81 -3.62 -18.27 1.50
N TYR A 82 -4.85 -17.97 1.08
CA TYR A 82 -5.80 -18.98 0.62
C TYR A 82 -5.37 -19.74 -0.64
N GLN A 83 -4.36 -19.24 -1.36
CA GLN A 83 -3.76 -19.86 -2.55
C GLN A 83 -2.47 -20.64 -2.23
N GLY A 84 -2.12 -20.79 -0.94
CA GLY A 84 -0.95 -21.55 -0.48
C GLY A 84 0.28 -20.70 -0.14
N ALA A 85 0.16 -19.37 -0.08
CA ALA A 85 1.16 -18.56 0.63
C ALA A 85 1.05 -18.79 2.14
N HIS A 86 2.14 -18.59 2.87
CA HIS A 86 2.25 -18.91 4.29
C HIS A 86 2.06 -17.70 5.21
N ASP A 87 2.02 -16.49 4.66
CA ASP A 87 1.96 -15.25 5.43
C ASP A 87 0.56 -14.61 5.39
N ARG A 88 0.10 -14.12 6.53
CA ARG A 88 -1.13 -13.35 6.69
C ARG A 88 -0.87 -12.08 7.50
N ILE A 89 -1.55 -11.00 7.15
CA ILE A 89 -1.55 -9.74 7.91
C ILE A 89 -2.96 -9.32 8.32
N GLU A 90 -3.07 -8.78 9.52
CA GLU A 90 -4.28 -8.13 10.01
C GLU A 90 -3.94 -6.69 10.40
N ILE A 91 -4.45 -5.71 9.65
CA ILE A 91 -4.29 -4.31 10.00
C ILE A 91 -5.15 -3.99 11.22
N LEU A 92 -4.52 -3.58 12.31
CA LEU A 92 -5.17 -3.20 13.57
C LEU A 92 -5.52 -1.72 13.57
N SER A 93 -4.61 -0.87 13.09
CA SER A 93 -4.84 0.55 12.85
C SER A 93 -3.97 1.08 11.71
N CYS A 94 -4.43 2.15 11.07
CA CYS A 94 -3.64 2.96 10.17
C CYS A 94 -4.06 4.42 10.39
N GLU A 95 -3.17 5.19 10.98
CA GLU A 95 -3.41 6.57 11.41
C GLU A 95 -2.59 7.51 10.54
N GLU A 96 -3.24 8.55 10.04
CA GLU A 96 -2.65 9.56 9.18
C GLU A 96 -2.46 10.84 10.02
N ASP A 97 -1.21 11.23 10.22
CA ASP A 97 -0.84 12.48 10.89
C ASP A 97 -0.25 13.44 9.84
N PHE A 98 -1.06 14.42 9.45
CA PHE A 98 -0.67 15.38 8.42
C PHE A 98 -0.02 16.62 9.02
N ALA A 99 1.15 16.98 8.48
CA ALA A 99 1.86 18.16 8.88
C ALA A 99 1.00 19.41 8.71
N THR A 100 1.00 20.28 9.72
CA THR A 100 0.27 21.56 9.69
C THR A 100 1.18 22.75 9.37
N ASP A 101 2.49 22.53 9.28
CA ASP A 101 3.51 23.52 8.98
C ASP A 101 4.59 22.97 8.04
N GLU A 102 5.47 23.85 7.57
CA GLU A 102 6.56 23.52 6.62
C GLU A 102 7.78 22.84 7.26
N TYR A 103 7.79 22.67 8.59
CA TYR A 103 8.91 22.08 9.34
C TYR A 103 8.64 20.64 9.77
N SER A 104 7.40 20.19 9.62
CA SER A 104 6.92 18.86 9.95
C SER A 104 6.67 18.06 8.67
N ASN A 105 6.76 16.73 8.77
CA ASN A 105 6.46 15.84 7.65
C ASN A 105 5.17 15.08 7.94
N ASP A 106 4.43 14.73 6.89
CA ASP A 106 3.34 13.78 7.00
C ASP A 106 3.87 12.42 7.46
N GLU A 107 3.17 11.83 8.42
CA GLU A 107 3.53 10.55 9.01
C GLU A 107 2.31 9.62 9.02
N ILE A 108 2.51 8.40 8.54
CA ILE A 108 1.52 7.35 8.61
C ILE A 108 1.99 6.31 9.62
N THR A 109 1.23 6.13 10.69
CA THR A 109 1.47 5.07 11.67
C THR A 109 0.54 3.90 11.41
N VAL A 110 1.10 2.74 11.06
CA VAL A 110 0.33 1.51 10.86
C VAL A 110 0.69 0.48 11.91
N GLU A 111 -0.32 -0.08 12.55
CA GLU A 111 -0.21 -1.21 13.48
C GLU A 111 -0.87 -2.44 12.85
N TYR A 112 -0.21 -3.59 12.89
CA TYR A 112 -0.75 -4.83 12.36
C TYR A 112 -0.19 -6.07 13.06
N ASN A 113 -0.95 -7.15 13.02
CA ASN A 113 -0.45 -8.48 13.36
C ASN A 113 0.00 -9.18 12.07
N LEU A 114 1.21 -9.72 12.09
CA LEU A 114 1.75 -10.59 11.07
C LEU A 114 1.80 -12.01 11.61
N SER A 115 1.15 -12.95 10.91
CA SER A 115 1.08 -14.36 11.31
C SER A 115 1.48 -15.27 10.16
N ASP A 116 1.96 -16.47 10.51
CA ASP A 116 2.19 -17.57 9.57
C ASP A 116 1.45 -18.85 9.97
N ASP A 117 1.47 -19.86 9.11
CA ASP A 117 0.89 -21.17 9.37
C ASP A 117 1.77 -22.08 10.24
N TYR A 118 2.97 -21.64 10.62
CA TYR A 118 3.89 -22.32 11.54
C TYR A 118 3.69 -21.92 13.00
N GLY A 119 2.76 -21.00 13.28
CA GLY A 119 2.37 -20.57 14.63
C GLY A 119 3.05 -19.28 15.10
N SER A 120 3.77 -18.59 14.22
CA SER A 120 4.33 -17.28 14.52
C SER A 120 3.23 -16.20 14.49
N ASP A 121 3.29 -15.28 15.45
CA ASP A 121 2.38 -14.12 15.52
C ASP A 121 3.12 -12.92 16.10
N PHE A 122 3.29 -11.88 15.29
CA PHE A 122 4.05 -10.70 15.62
C PHE A 122 3.18 -9.45 15.48
N LYS A 123 3.07 -8.70 16.58
CA LYS A 123 2.55 -7.35 16.56
C LYS A 123 3.63 -6.39 16.06
N VAL A 124 3.35 -5.69 14.96
CA VAL A 124 4.27 -4.76 14.30
C VAL A 124 3.65 -3.37 14.26
N VAL A 125 4.49 -2.36 14.52
CA VAL A 125 4.17 -0.95 14.34
C VAL A 125 5.19 -0.37 13.36
N ARG A 126 4.72 0.34 12.33
CA ARG A 126 5.55 1.07 11.37
C ARG A 126 5.14 2.52 11.33
N SER A 127 6.14 3.39 11.31
CA SER A 127 6.03 4.78 10.89
C SER A 127 6.50 4.86 9.44
N ILE A 128 5.69 5.47 8.58
CA ILE A 128 5.95 5.61 7.15
C ILE A 128 5.86 7.11 6.81
N THR A 129 6.99 7.66 6.39
CA THR A 129 7.16 9.07 6.01
C THR A 129 7.54 9.19 4.53
N ASP A 130 7.65 10.41 4.01
CA ASP A 130 8.10 10.65 2.64
C ASP A 130 9.52 10.13 2.40
N CYS A 131 9.73 9.39 1.29
CA CYS A 131 11.01 8.83 0.89
C CYS A 131 12.12 9.87 0.64
N VAL A 132 11.78 11.13 0.41
CA VAL A 132 12.76 12.21 0.20
C VAL A 132 13.46 12.61 1.50
N THR A 133 12.93 12.17 2.65
CA THR A 133 13.43 12.50 4.00
C THR A 133 14.43 11.49 4.57
N ILE A 134 14.93 10.53 3.77
CA ILE A 134 15.89 9.50 4.22
C ILE A 134 17.33 10.01 4.19
#